data_AF-A0A0N5B9Y4-F1
#
_entry.id   AF-A0A0N5B9Y4-F1
#
_cell.length_a   1.000
_cell.length_b   1.000
_cell.length_c   1.000
_cell.angle_alpha   90.00
_cell.angle_beta   90.00
_cell.angle_gamma   90.00
#
_symmetry.space_group_name_H-M   'P 1'
#
loop_
_entity.id
_entity.type
_entity.pdbx_description
1 polymer ?
#
loop_
_entity_poly.entity_id
_entity_poly.type
_entity_poly.pdbx_seq_one_letter_code
_entity_poly.pdbx_strand_id
1 'polypeptide(L)'
;MIEEFVKNSKIKFGDGGKEFIEKLGRELKKLNYSPKNVHVISNMMEFNKDNICNSISEPVKVTLFHRLCDRHNILLLGDSLGDIHIDVGVKQKNVSLKIGFLNYEVYKLLSKYMEEYDIVIVDDQSMEVPNHILSLITK
;
A
#
# COMPACT_ATOMS: atom_id res chain seq x y z
N MET A 1 -10.89 -15.89 -2.23
CA MET A 1 -11.78 -14.75 -1.91
C MET A 1 -11.13 -13.39 -2.19
N ILE A 2 -9.98 -13.02 -1.58
CA ILE A 2 -9.29 -11.74 -1.88
C ILE A 2 -8.62 -11.76 -3.27
N GLU A 3 -7.92 -12.83 -3.65
CA GLU A 3 -7.32 -12.94 -5.00
C GLU A 3 -8.38 -12.92 -6.12
N GLU A 4 -9.49 -13.62 -5.91
CA GLU A 4 -10.62 -13.62 -6.83
C GLU A 4 -11.32 -12.26 -6.90
N PHE A 5 -11.36 -11.53 -5.77
CA PHE A 5 -11.76 -10.13 -5.73
C PHE A 5 -10.81 -9.24 -6.56
N VAL A 6 -9.48 -9.37 -6.44
CA VAL A 6 -8.52 -8.58 -7.25
C VAL A 6 -8.62 -8.92 -8.73
N LYS A 7 -8.75 -10.20 -9.08
CA LYS A 7 -8.89 -10.67 -10.48
C LYS A 7 -10.21 -10.22 -11.13
N ASN A 8 -11.32 -10.24 -10.38
CA ASN A 8 -12.64 -9.87 -10.90
C ASN A 8 -12.93 -8.37 -10.78
N SER A 9 -12.28 -7.68 -9.84
CA SER A 9 -12.27 -6.22 -9.76
C SER A 9 -11.24 -5.70 -10.75
N LYS A 10 -11.58 -5.67 -12.03
CA LYS A 10 -10.85 -4.83 -12.99
C LYS A 10 -10.95 -3.38 -12.49
N ILE A 11 -9.94 -2.94 -11.75
CA ILE A 11 -9.78 -1.56 -11.30
C ILE A 11 -8.71 -0.99 -12.22
N LYS A 12 -9.12 -0.12 -13.12
CA LYS A 12 -8.20 0.70 -13.89
C LYS A 12 -7.83 1.88 -13.01
N PHE A 13 -6.55 2.10 -12.73
CA PHE A 13 -6.07 3.27 -11.97
C PHE A 13 -6.15 4.58 -12.81
N GLY A 14 -7.32 4.85 -13.39
CA GLY A 14 -7.67 6.13 -14.02
C GLY A 14 -8.60 6.99 -13.15
N ASP A 15 -9.19 6.41 -12.09
CA ASP A 15 -10.37 6.97 -11.40
C ASP A 15 -10.05 7.53 -9.99
N GLY A 16 -8.77 7.49 -9.59
CA GLY A 16 -8.28 8.11 -8.36
C GLY A 16 -8.45 7.31 -7.08
N GLY A 17 -7.80 7.79 -6.01
CA GLY A 17 -7.81 7.11 -4.70
C GLY A 17 -9.19 6.98 -4.07
N LYS A 18 -10.10 7.93 -4.36
CA LYS A 18 -11.46 7.94 -3.80
C LYS A 18 -12.31 6.77 -4.29
N GLU A 19 -12.37 6.58 -5.61
CA GLU A 19 -13.18 5.51 -6.20
C GLU A 19 -12.64 4.14 -5.80
N PHE A 20 -11.32 3.99 -5.73
CA PHE A 20 -10.69 2.78 -5.19
C PHE A 20 -11.15 2.49 -3.76
N ILE A 21 -11.07 3.47 -2.85
CA ILE A 21 -11.47 3.31 -1.45
C ILE A 21 -12.96 2.97 -1.33
N GLU A 22 -13.83 3.65 -2.08
CA GLU A 22 -15.27 3.41 -2.05
C GLU A 22 -15.62 2.02 -2.59
N LYS A 23 -15.01 1.62 -3.72
CA LYS A 23 -15.23 0.31 -4.34
C LYS A 23 -14.71 -0.81 -3.45
N LEU A 24 -13.50 -0.66 -2.90
CA LEU A 24 -12.95 -1.58 -1.91
C LEU A 24 -13.89 -1.68 -0.70
N GLY A 25 -14.35 -0.55 -0.15
CA GLY A 25 -15.26 -0.53 1.00
C GLY A 25 -16.61 -1.21 0.74
N ARG A 26 -17.20 -1.03 -0.46
CA ARG A 26 -18.46 -1.70 -0.87
C ARG A 26 -18.27 -3.21 -0.98
N GLU A 27 -17.20 -3.67 -1.61
CA GLU A 27 -16.95 -5.09 -1.82
C GLU A 27 -16.56 -5.80 -0.52
N LEU A 28 -15.72 -5.18 0.32
CA LEU A 28 -15.39 -5.70 1.65
C LEU A 28 -16.66 -5.88 2.51
N LYS A 29 -17.62 -4.95 2.43
CA LYS A 29 -18.95 -5.10 3.05
C LYS A 29 -19.75 -6.29 2.50
N LYS A 30 -19.73 -6.54 1.19
CA LYS A 30 -20.41 -7.72 0.60
C LYS A 30 -19.82 -9.03 1.12
N LEU A 31 -18.53 -9.05 1.46
CA LEU A 31 -17.83 -10.19 2.05
C LEU A 31 -18.00 -10.27 3.58
N ASN A 32 -18.82 -9.42 4.20
CA ASN A 32 -18.89 -9.23 5.66
C ASN A 32 -17.52 -8.98 6.31
N TYR A 33 -16.55 -8.51 5.54
CA TYR A 33 -15.19 -8.27 5.98
C TYR A 33 -15.02 -6.78 6.28
N SER A 34 -14.93 -6.41 7.55
CA SER A 34 -14.70 -5.03 7.96
C SER A 34 -13.54 -4.98 8.96
N PRO A 35 -12.30 -4.97 8.47
CA PRO A 35 -11.13 -4.99 9.35
C PRO A 35 -11.00 -3.62 10.04
N LYS A 36 -11.22 -3.60 11.36
CA LYS A 36 -11.11 -2.40 12.19
C LYS A 36 -9.68 -1.84 12.25
N ASN A 37 -8.69 -2.65 11.89
CA ASN A 37 -7.26 -2.36 11.91
C ASN A 37 -6.71 -1.89 10.55
N VAL A 38 -7.54 -1.73 9.52
CA VAL A 38 -7.13 -1.21 8.21
C VAL A 38 -7.53 0.25 8.09
N HIS A 39 -6.56 1.08 7.70
CA HIS A 39 -6.74 2.49 7.42
C HIS A 39 -6.19 2.79 6.03
N VAL A 40 -6.92 3.58 5.23
CA VAL A 40 -6.46 4.00 3.90
C VAL A 40 -6.12 5.48 3.91
N ILE A 41 -4.92 5.80 3.43
CA ILE A 41 -4.41 7.17 3.26
C ILE A 41 -4.04 7.31 1.79
N SER A 42 -4.64 8.28 1.10
CA SER A 42 -4.36 8.55 -0.31
C SER A 42 -4.77 9.98 -0.66
N ASN A 43 -4.06 10.59 -1.60
CA ASN A 43 -4.54 11.83 -2.20
C ASN A 43 -5.74 11.51 -3.10
N MET A 44 -6.75 12.37 -3.05
CA MET A 44 -8.01 12.16 -3.75
C MET A 44 -7.95 12.88 -5.10
N MET A 45 -8.43 12.24 -6.16
CA MET A 45 -8.67 12.96 -7.41
C MET A 45 -9.92 13.82 -7.25
N GLU A 46 -9.84 15.07 -7.72
CA GLU A 46 -10.95 16.00 -7.75
C GLU A 46 -11.48 16.10 -9.18
N PHE A 47 -12.80 15.97 -9.30
CA PHE A 47 -13.51 15.95 -10.58
C PHE A 47 -14.37 17.19 -10.70
N ASN A 48 -14.39 17.78 -11.88
CA ASN A 48 -15.32 18.86 -12.18
C ASN A 48 -16.75 18.32 -12.42
N LYS A 49 -17.69 19.22 -12.66
CA LYS A 49 -19.11 18.91 -12.97
C LYS A 49 -19.32 17.97 -14.17
N ASP A 50 -18.34 17.86 -15.06
CA ASP A 50 -18.37 17.04 -16.27
C ASP A 50 -17.69 15.67 -16.05
N ASN A 51 -17.38 15.30 -14.79
CA ASN A 51 -16.64 14.10 -14.40
C ASN A 51 -15.23 14.01 -15.00
N ILE A 52 -14.59 15.14 -15.24
CA ILE A 52 -13.18 15.20 -15.68
C ILE A 52 -12.30 15.48 -14.47
N CYS A 53 -11.32 14.60 -14.24
CA CYS A 53 -10.29 14.81 -13.22
C CYS A 53 -9.48 16.06 -13.59
N ASN A 54 -9.52 17.08 -12.74
CA ASN A 54 -8.87 18.37 -13.01
C ASN A 54 -7.77 18.72 -11.99
N SER A 55 -7.71 18.02 -10.87
CA SER A 55 -6.72 18.24 -9.82
C SER A 55 -6.64 17.05 -8.86
N ILE A 56 -5.61 17.06 -8.02
CA ILE A 56 -5.40 16.11 -6.93
C ILE A 56 -5.47 16.90 -5.64
N SER A 57 -6.16 16.36 -4.63
CA SER A 57 -6.27 16.97 -3.31
C SER A 57 -4.89 17.27 -2.72
N GLU A 58 -4.82 18.22 -1.81
CA GLU A 58 -3.58 18.50 -1.08
C GLU A 58 -2.98 17.21 -0.50
N PRO A 59 -1.63 17.12 -0.44
CA PRO A 59 -0.95 15.96 0.13
C PRO A 59 -1.52 15.67 1.51
N VAL A 60 -2.03 14.45 1.71
CA VAL A 60 -2.59 14.08 3.01
C VAL A 60 -1.50 14.22 4.06
N LYS A 61 -1.58 15.28 4.89
CA LYS A 61 -0.71 15.45 6.05
C LYS A 61 -0.95 14.26 6.94
N VAL A 62 0.10 13.48 7.17
CA VAL A 62 -0.01 12.16 7.78
C VAL A 62 -0.22 12.26 9.30
N THR A 63 -1.39 12.76 9.67
CA THR A 63 -1.88 12.92 11.02
C THR A 63 -2.30 11.59 11.64
N LEU A 64 -2.44 10.53 10.83
CA LEU A 64 -2.73 9.16 11.30
C LEU A 64 -1.63 8.62 12.21
N PHE A 65 -0.37 9.06 12.01
CA PHE A 65 0.78 8.53 12.74
C PHE A 65 0.77 8.83 14.24
N HIS A 66 0.00 9.82 14.69
CA HIS A 66 -0.19 10.06 16.13
C HIS A 66 -0.89 8.89 16.84
N ARG A 67 -1.72 8.11 16.14
CA ARG A 67 -2.39 6.92 16.69
C ARG A 67 -1.53 5.65 16.64
N LEU A 68 -0.40 5.72 15.96
CA LEU A 68 0.53 4.60 15.76
C LEU A 68 1.79 4.74 16.62
N CYS A 69 1.87 5.76 17.48
CA CYS A 69 3.04 6.04 18.31
C CYS A 69 3.48 4.85 19.19
N ASP A 70 2.58 3.96 19.60
CA ASP A 70 2.95 2.83 20.45
C ASP A 70 3.43 1.60 19.66
N ARG A 71 3.55 1.70 18.32
CA ARG A 71 4.01 0.61 17.46
C ARG A 71 5.42 0.88 16.95
N HIS A 72 6.37 0.07 17.42
CA HIS A 72 7.80 0.25 17.12
C HIS A 72 8.31 -0.60 15.95
N ASN A 73 7.56 -1.64 15.56
CA ASN A 73 7.93 -2.56 14.48
C ASN A 73 7.07 -2.27 13.25
N ILE A 74 7.71 -2.08 12.10
CA ILE A 74 7.06 -1.79 10.83
C ILE A 74 7.45 -2.87 9.82
N LEU A 75 6.44 -3.44 9.16
CA LEU A 75 6.61 -4.18 7.92
C LEU A 75 6.12 -3.27 6.78
N LEU A 76 7.05 -2.80 5.94
CA LEU A 76 6.76 -1.95 4.80
C LEU A 76 6.81 -2.79 3.53
N LEU A 77 5.75 -2.72 2.73
CA LEU A 77 5.64 -3.38 1.43
C LEU A 77 5.45 -2.29 0.38
N GLY A 78 6.29 -2.28 -0.66
CA GLY A 78 6.23 -1.30 -1.75
C GLY A 78 6.61 -1.93 -3.08
N ASP A 79 6.20 -1.31 -4.19
CA ASP A 79 6.53 -1.73 -5.56
C ASP A 79 7.27 -0.65 -6.34
N SER A 80 7.56 0.48 -5.69
CA SER A 80 8.30 1.60 -6.27
C SER A 80 9.38 2.10 -5.31
N LEU A 81 10.36 2.85 -5.82
CA LEU A 81 11.32 3.56 -4.96
C LEU A 81 10.67 4.76 -4.22
N GLY A 82 9.45 5.17 -4.61
CA GLY A 82 8.72 6.21 -3.89
C GLY A 82 8.18 5.76 -2.52
N ASP A 83 8.00 4.45 -2.34
CA ASP A 83 7.36 3.88 -1.17
C ASP A 83 8.30 3.75 0.03
N ILE A 84 9.62 3.81 -0.20
CA ILE A 84 10.68 3.57 0.80
C ILE A 84 10.56 4.52 2.00
N HIS A 85 9.97 5.70 1.80
CA HIS A 85 9.85 6.75 2.82
C HIS A 85 8.46 6.87 3.44
N ILE A 86 7.54 5.92 3.18
CA ILE A 86 6.21 5.93 3.80
C ILE A 86 6.30 5.74 5.33
N ASP A 87 7.38 5.14 5.82
CA ASP A 87 7.70 5.00 7.25
C ASP A 87 8.15 6.30 7.94
N VAL A 88 8.66 7.29 7.19
CA VAL A 88 9.25 8.54 7.74
C VAL A 88 8.24 9.39 8.51
N GLY A 89 6.94 9.28 8.20
CA GLY A 89 5.92 10.01 8.93
C GLY A 89 5.64 9.46 10.34
N VAL A 90 6.15 8.27 10.68
CA VAL A 90 6.08 7.74 12.04
C VAL A 90 7.20 8.39 12.86
N LYS A 91 6.85 9.34 13.73
CA LYS A 91 7.77 10.19 14.51
C LYS A 91 8.77 9.48 15.45
N GLN A 92 8.84 8.15 15.48
CA GLN A 92 9.67 7.40 16.41
C GLN A 92 10.79 6.61 15.71
N LYS A 93 11.85 6.27 16.46
CA LYS A 93 12.89 5.32 16.03
C LYS A 93 12.26 3.93 15.90
N ASN A 94 11.66 3.65 14.76
CA ASN A 94 11.06 2.36 14.49
C ASN A 94 12.08 1.44 13.82
N VAL A 95 11.90 0.15 14.05
CA VAL A 95 12.61 -0.89 13.30
C VAL A 95 11.69 -1.27 12.14
N SER A 96 12.12 -0.95 10.92
CA SER A 96 11.40 -1.27 9.69
C SER A 96 12.06 -2.44 8.97
N LEU A 97 11.27 -3.43 8.55
CA LEU A 97 11.64 -4.38 7.51
C LEU A 97 10.93 -3.96 6.21
N LYS A 98 11.70 -3.69 5.16
CA LYS A 98 11.21 -3.19 3.87
C LYS A 98 11.29 -4.27 2.81
N ILE A 99 10.17 -4.57 2.18
CA ILE A 99 10.05 -5.55 1.11
C ILE A 99 9.60 -4.84 -0.17
N GLY A 100 10.42 -4.94 -1.22
CA GLY A 100 10.19 -4.33 -2.52
C GLY A 100 9.77 -5.37 -3.56
N PHE A 101 8.64 -5.15 -4.23
CA PHE A 101 8.17 -5.97 -5.34
C PHE A 101 8.63 -5.39 -6.68
N LEU A 102 9.65 -6.00 -7.29
CA LEU A 102 10.21 -5.56 -8.55
C LEU A 102 9.63 -6.37 -9.72
N ASN A 103 8.59 -5.82 -10.35
CA ASN A 103 7.84 -6.47 -11.43
C ASN A 103 8.04 -5.84 -12.82
N TYR A 104 8.86 -4.79 -12.93
CA TYR A 104 9.11 -4.08 -14.18
C TYR A 104 10.56 -3.61 -14.27
N GLU A 105 11.09 -3.51 -15.49
CA GLU A 105 12.46 -3.04 -15.76
C GLU A 105 13.53 -3.66 -14.84
N VAL A 106 13.39 -4.95 -14.51
CA VAL A 106 14.20 -5.64 -13.49
C VAL A 106 15.70 -5.36 -13.66
N TYR A 107 16.23 -5.53 -14.87
CA TYR A 107 17.65 -5.33 -15.16
C TYR A 107 18.14 -3.90 -14.87
N LYS A 108 17.29 -2.88 -14.98
CA LYS A 108 17.66 -1.48 -14.74
C LYS A 108 17.52 -1.09 -13.28
N LEU A 109 16.54 -1.66 -12.59
CA LEU A 109 16.12 -1.20 -11.26
C LEU A 109 16.66 -2.07 -10.12
N LEU A 110 17.05 -3.31 -10.38
CA LEU A 110 17.46 -4.27 -9.34
C LEU A 110 18.54 -3.70 -8.41
N SER A 111 19.58 -3.06 -8.94
CA SER A 111 20.65 -2.48 -8.09
C SER A 111 20.10 -1.46 -7.10
N LYS A 112 19.23 -0.55 -7.56
CA LYS A 112 18.62 0.47 -6.69
C LYS A 112 17.67 -0.14 -5.67
N TYR A 113 16.90 -1.16 -6.07
CA TYR A 113 16.02 -1.85 -5.15
C TYR A 113 16.80 -2.56 -4.05
N MET A 114 17.92 -3.22 -4.41
CA MET A 114 18.79 -3.89 -3.45
C MET A 114 19.54 -2.94 -2.50
N GLU A 115 19.72 -1.67 -2.90
CA GLU A 115 20.32 -0.62 -2.05
C GLU A 115 19.32 -0.10 -1.00
N GLU A 116 18.02 -0.08 -1.33
CA GLU A 116 17.01 0.61 -0.53
C GLU A 116 16.05 -0.32 0.23
N TYR A 117 15.79 -1.51 -0.29
CA TYR A 117 14.92 -2.52 0.32
C TYR A 117 15.75 -3.62 0.98
N ASP A 118 15.30 -4.10 2.14
CA ASP A 118 15.94 -5.23 2.84
C ASP A 118 15.71 -6.56 2.10
N ILE A 119 14.55 -6.71 1.45
CA ILE A 119 14.16 -7.87 0.66
C ILE A 119 13.60 -7.39 -0.68
N VAL A 120 14.11 -7.92 -1.78
CA VAL A 120 13.58 -7.66 -3.13
C VAL A 120 12.98 -8.94 -3.69
N ILE A 121 11.68 -8.90 -3.99
CA ILE A 121 10.93 -9.96 -4.64
C ILE A 121 10.87 -9.62 -6.13
N VAL A 122 11.49 -10.44 -6.97
CA VAL A 122 11.62 -10.18 -8.41
C VAL A 122 10.67 -11.06 -9.18
N ASP A 123 9.82 -10.44 -10.01
CA ASP A 123 8.87 -11.12 -10.90
C ASP A 123 7.96 -12.15 -10.19
N ASP A 124 7.60 -11.86 -8.93
CA ASP A 124 6.64 -12.62 -8.13
C ASP A 124 5.63 -11.64 -7.51
N GLN A 125 4.35 -11.87 -7.83
CA GLN A 125 3.22 -11.05 -7.41
C GLN A 125 2.44 -11.69 -6.24
N SER A 126 3.00 -12.74 -5.62
CA SER A 126 2.43 -13.42 -4.49
C SER A 126 2.65 -12.65 -3.17
N MET A 127 1.83 -12.96 -2.17
CA MET A 127 2.02 -12.48 -0.79
C MET A 127 2.66 -13.53 0.10
N GLU A 128 3.29 -14.57 -0.47
CA GLU A 128 3.80 -15.71 0.31
C GLU A 128 4.90 -15.29 1.29
N VAL A 129 5.88 -14.51 0.84
CA VAL A 129 6.98 -14.03 1.70
C VAL A 129 6.46 -13.14 2.85
N PRO A 130 5.67 -12.07 2.61
CA PRO A 130 5.07 -11.30 3.69
C PRO A 130 4.22 -12.15 4.65
N ASN A 131 3.38 -13.04 4.12
CA ASN A 131 2.51 -13.89 4.94
C ASN A 131 3.31 -14.88 5.79
N HIS A 132 4.40 -15.42 5.25
CA HIS A 132 5.29 -16.30 6.01
C HIS A 132 5.94 -15.55 7.18
N ILE A 133 6.48 -14.35 6.94
CA ILE A 133 7.03 -13.49 7.99
C ILE A 133 5.97 -13.19 9.08
N LEU A 134 4.75 -12.82 8.67
CA LEU A 134 3.65 -12.59 9.60
C LEU A 134 3.33 -13.85 10.42
N SER A 135 3.29 -15.03 9.81
CA SER A 135 3.00 -16.30 10.50
C SER A 135 4.02 -16.66 11.58
N LEU A 136 5.26 -16.20 11.45
CA LEU A 136 6.32 -16.44 12.44
C LEU A 136 6.17 -15.55 13.69
N ILE A 137 5.53 -14.38 13.54
CA ILE A 137 5.40 -13.38 14.61
C ILE A 137 4.00 -13.36 15.25
N THR A 138 2.96 -13.77 14.53
CA THR A 138 1.60 -13.89 15.06
C THR A 138 1.36 -15.32 15.55
N LYS A 139 1.42 -15.51 16.87
CA LYS A 139 0.89 -16.71 17.54
C LYS A 139 -0.52 -16.47 18.05
#